data_AF-A0A843KEN0-F1
#
_entry.id   AF-A0A843KEN0-F1
#
_cell.length_a   1.000
_cell.length_b   1.000
_cell.length_c   1.000
_cell.angle_alpha   90.00
_cell.angle_beta   90.00
_cell.angle_gamma   90.00
#
_symmetry.space_group_name_H-M   'P 1'
#
loop_
_entity.id
_entity.type
_entity.pdbx_description
1 polymer ?
#
loop_
_entity_poly.entity_id
_entity_poly.type
_entity_poly.pdbx_seq_one_letter_code
_entity_poly.pdbx_strand_id
1 'polypeptide(L)'
;MGQSPGEGTQSLFKKGVTIPIFYQVLVSMLFVAVIPVILLLVVSMGGTESIIGTIGTSGAVLLLTIGTILVVFLWSYFVAHHVTKPIVELSSIATRISRGYVPKEEIEVSSNDEIGELVVAFNKMVNTYRILDTLAKEEAETEQ
;
A
#
# COMPACT_ATOMS: atom_id res chain seq x y z
N MET A 1 6.57 51.32 21.19
CA MET A 1 7.56 50.23 20.98
C MET A 1 6.98 48.99 21.67
N GLY A 2 6.08 48.22 21.08
CA GLY A 2 6.18 47.55 19.79
C GLY A 2 6.86 46.18 19.96
N GLN A 3 6.37 45.32 20.86
CA GLN A 3 6.81 43.92 20.92
C GLN A 3 5.96 43.09 19.97
N SER A 4 6.60 42.58 18.92
CA SER A 4 6.03 41.60 17.99
C SER A 4 5.96 40.23 18.68
N PRO A 5 4.84 39.50 18.61
CA PRO A 5 4.81 38.12 19.04
C PRO A 5 5.67 37.30 18.08
N GLY A 6 6.58 36.49 18.63
CA GLY A 6 7.38 35.55 17.86
C GLY A 6 6.45 34.61 17.10
N GLU A 7 6.45 34.76 15.78
CA GLU A 7 5.72 33.93 14.84
C GLU A 7 6.07 32.47 15.08
N GLY A 8 5.02 31.65 15.17
CA GLY A 8 5.14 30.21 15.19
C GLY A 8 6.01 29.77 14.01
N THR A 9 7.20 29.28 14.33
CA THR A 9 7.96 28.45 13.40
C THR A 9 7.22 27.12 13.35
N GLN A 10 6.11 27.12 12.60
CA GLN A 10 5.53 25.95 12.00
C GLN A 10 6.69 25.23 11.32
N SER A 11 7.17 24.18 11.98
CA SER A 11 7.98 23.16 11.36
C SER A 11 7.13 22.61 10.21
N LEU A 12 7.26 23.25 9.05
CA LEU A 12 6.79 22.76 7.77
C LEU A 12 7.51 21.43 7.59
N PHE A 13 6.82 20.38 8.04
CA PHE A 13 7.17 19.00 7.83
C PHE A 13 7.56 18.91 6.35
N LYS A 14 8.85 18.68 6.11
CA LYS A 14 9.40 18.45 4.80
C LYS A 14 8.65 17.24 4.26
N LYS A 15 7.56 17.46 3.52
CA LYS A 15 6.84 16.41 2.80
C LYS A 15 7.82 15.97 1.72
N GLY A 16 8.74 15.07 2.10
CA GLY A 16 9.58 14.37 1.17
C GLY A 16 8.68 13.79 0.11
N VAL A 17 9.13 13.78 -1.14
CA VAL A 17 8.37 13.20 -2.23
C VAL A 17 8.21 11.70 -1.95
N THR A 18 7.13 11.33 -1.27
CA THR A 18 6.75 9.94 -1.04
C THR A 18 6.27 9.41 -2.38
N ILE A 19 7.00 8.45 -2.94
CA ILE A 19 6.65 7.86 -4.23
C ILE A 19 5.40 7.01 -4.03
N PRO A 20 4.37 7.15 -4.87
CA PRO A 20 3.15 6.38 -4.71
C PRO A 20 3.36 4.88 -4.77
N ILE A 21 2.82 4.13 -3.81
CA ILE A 21 2.90 2.66 -3.81
C ILE A 21 2.23 2.08 -5.05
N PHE A 22 1.16 2.72 -5.53
CA PHE A 22 0.54 2.33 -6.79
C PHE A 22 1.51 2.40 -7.98
N TYR A 23 2.33 3.45 -8.05
CA TYR A 23 3.34 3.59 -9.10
C TYR A 23 4.43 2.52 -8.96
N GLN A 24 4.88 2.26 -7.73
CA GLN A 24 5.86 1.20 -7.47
C GLN A 24 5.33 -0.17 -7.90
N VAL A 25 4.06 -0.48 -7.60
CA VAL A 25 3.42 -1.75 -7.98
C VAL A 25 3.23 -1.85 -9.49
N LEU A 26 2.76 -0.78 -10.14
CA LEU A 26 2.52 -0.80 -11.58
C LEU A 26 3.83 -0.95 -12.35
N VAL A 27 4.88 -0.23 -11.95
CA VAL A 27 6.20 -0.29 -12.58
C VAL A 27 6.84 -1.65 -12.35
N SER A 28 6.82 -2.18 -11.11
CA SER A 28 7.38 -3.50 -10.84
C SER A 28 6.63 -4.60 -11.60
N MET A 29 5.32 -4.51 -11.77
CA MET A 29 4.54 -5.47 -12.57
C MET A 29 5.00 -5.46 -14.04
N LEU A 30 5.35 -4.30 -14.60
CA LEU A 30 5.91 -4.21 -15.95
C LEU A 30 7.26 -4.92 -16.03
N PHE A 31 8.15 -4.69 -15.06
CA PHE A 31 9.43 -5.40 -15.00
C PHE A 31 9.25 -6.91 -14.84
N VAL A 32 8.40 -7.36 -13.92
CA VAL A 32 8.11 -8.78 -13.69
C VAL A 32 7.53 -9.45 -14.94
N ALA A 33 6.73 -8.73 -15.74
CA ALA A 33 6.18 -9.26 -16.99
C ALA A 33 7.21 -9.32 -18.12
N VAL A 34 8.06 -8.30 -18.25
CA VAL A 34 8.93 -8.12 -19.43
C VAL A 34 10.28 -8.82 -19.26
N ILE A 35 10.88 -8.80 -18.06
CA ILE A 35 12.21 -9.37 -17.82
C ILE A 35 12.29 -10.86 -18.21
N PRO A 36 11.35 -11.73 -17.80
CA PRO A 36 11.41 -13.15 -18.17
C PRO A 36 11.37 -13.39 -19.68
N VAL A 37 10.58 -12.58 -20.40
CA VAL A 37 10.45 -12.66 -21.85
C VAL A 37 11.76 -12.27 -22.52
N ILE A 38 12.39 -11.18 -22.07
CA ILE A 38 13.71 -10.75 -22.57
C ILE A 38 14.76 -11.83 -22.30
N LEU A 39 14.79 -12.40 -21.09
CA LEU A 39 15.73 -13.47 -20.74
C LEU A 39 15.53 -14.71 -21.61
N LEU A 40 14.28 -15.09 -21.88
CA LEU A 40 13.96 -16.20 -22.78
C LEU A 40 14.47 -15.92 -24.20
N LEU A 41 14.25 -14.71 -24.72
CA LEU A 41 14.78 -14.31 -26.04
C LEU A 41 16.30 -14.43 -26.11
N VAL A 42 17.02 -13.96 -25.08
CA VAL A 42 18.49 -14.06 -25.02
C VAL A 42 18.96 -15.52 -25.03
N VAL A 43 18.30 -16.39 -24.25
CA VAL A 43 18.60 -17.83 -24.23
C VAL A 43 18.31 -18.46 -25.60
N SER A 44 17.21 -18.07 -26.25
CA SER A 44 16.84 -18.57 -27.57
C SER A 44 17.80 -18.14 -28.67
N MET A 45 18.43 -16.97 -28.55
CA MET A 45 19.39 -16.45 -29.52
C MET A 45 20.79 -17.08 -29.38
N GLY A 46 20.98 -18.03 -28.46
CA GLY A 46 22.30 -18.63 -28.20
C GLY A 46 23.25 -17.70 -27.46
N GLY A 47 22.79 -16.58 -26.88
CA GLY A 47 23.65 -15.62 -26.17
C GLY A 47 24.31 -16.17 -24.88
N THR A 48 24.01 -17.41 -24.50
CA THR A 48 24.43 -18.07 -23.26
C THR A 48 25.14 -19.40 -23.50
N GLU A 49 25.92 -19.52 -24.58
CA GLU A 49 26.68 -20.73 -24.98
C GLU A 49 27.37 -21.45 -23.81
N SER A 50 27.98 -20.72 -22.87
CA SER A 50 28.68 -21.28 -21.70
C SER A 50 27.75 -21.97 -20.69
N ILE A 51 26.56 -21.41 -20.48
CA ILE A 51 25.55 -21.96 -19.57
C ILE A 51 24.80 -23.10 -20.27
N ILE A 52 24.39 -22.89 -21.52
CA ILE A 52 23.67 -23.89 -22.34
C ILE A 52 24.53 -25.14 -22.55
N GLY A 53 25.84 -25.01 -22.73
CA GLY A 53 26.74 -26.15 -22.88
C GLY A 53 26.84 -27.06 -21.65
N THR A 54 26.49 -26.54 -20.46
CA THR A 54 26.57 -27.29 -19.20
C THR A 54 25.22 -27.92 -18.80
N ILE A 55 24.11 -27.19 -18.97
CA ILE A 55 22.77 -27.61 -18.49
C ILE A 55 21.75 -27.87 -19.60
N GLY A 56 22.10 -27.59 -20.86
CA GLY A 56 21.20 -27.66 -22.00
C GLY A 56 20.19 -26.51 -22.05
N THR A 57 19.65 -26.25 -23.25
CA THR A 57 18.64 -25.20 -23.47
C THR A 57 17.37 -25.44 -22.65
N SER A 58 16.87 -26.68 -22.63
CA SER A 58 15.69 -27.07 -21.86
C SER A 58 15.88 -26.86 -20.35
N GLY A 59 17.07 -27.16 -19.82
CA GLY A 59 17.40 -26.95 -18.40
C GLY A 59 17.44 -25.46 -18.03
N ALA A 60 18.05 -24.63 -18.88
CA ALA A 60 18.09 -23.18 -18.69
C ALA A 60 16.68 -22.56 -18.70
N VAL A 61 15.82 -22.96 -19.65
CA VAL A 61 14.43 -22.48 -19.74
C VAL A 61 13.62 -22.89 -18.51
N LEU A 62 13.78 -24.14 -18.04
CA LEU A 62 13.09 -24.64 -16.84
C LEU A 62 13.49 -23.86 -15.58
N LEU A 63 14.79 -23.60 -15.38
CA LEU A 63 15.27 -22.81 -14.24
C LEU A 63 14.75 -21.37 -14.29
N LEU A 64 14.75 -20.73 -15.47
CA LEU A 64 14.18 -19.39 -15.64
C LEU A 64 12.68 -19.35 -15.34
N THR A 65 11.95 -20.38 -15.75
CA THR A 65 10.51 -20.48 -15.50
C THR A 65 10.23 -20.63 -14.01
N ILE A 66 10.94 -21.52 -13.31
CA ILE A 66 10.80 -21.69 -11.85
C ILE A 66 11.16 -20.40 -11.12
N GLY A 67 12.27 -19.75 -11.50
CA GLY A 67 12.66 -18.46 -10.92
C GLY A 67 11.61 -17.37 -11.13
N THR A 68 11.02 -17.30 -12.31
CA THR A 68 9.95 -16.35 -12.62
C THR A 68 8.70 -16.60 -11.77
N ILE A 69 8.28 -17.87 -11.64
CA ILE A 69 7.14 -18.24 -10.78
C ILE A 69 7.40 -17.81 -9.33
N LEU A 70 8.61 -18.03 -8.82
CA LEU A 70 8.98 -17.63 -7.47
C LEU A 70 8.90 -16.10 -7.29
N VAL A 71 9.43 -15.32 -8.23
CA VAL A 71 9.36 -13.85 -8.20
C VAL A 71 7.91 -13.37 -8.23
N VAL A 72 7.08 -13.93 -9.12
CA VAL A 72 5.65 -13.60 -9.21
C VAL A 72 4.93 -13.93 -7.90
N PHE A 73 5.24 -15.07 -7.29
CA PHE A 73 4.65 -15.48 -6.02
C PHE A 73 5.00 -14.51 -4.89
N LEU A 74 6.29 -14.17 -4.74
CA LEU A 74 6.75 -13.19 -3.76
C LEU A 74 6.14 -11.81 -3.98
N TRP A 75 6.03 -11.39 -5.24
CA TRP A 75 5.42 -10.11 -5.60
C TRP A 75 3.92 -10.08 -5.28
N SER A 76 3.19 -11.14 -5.60
CA SER A 76 1.77 -11.28 -5.27
C SER A 76 1.54 -11.24 -3.76
N TYR A 77 2.38 -11.95 -2.99
CA TYR A 77 2.32 -11.92 -1.53
C TYR A 77 2.54 -10.50 -0.98
N PHE A 78 3.52 -9.77 -1.54
CA PHE A 78 3.78 -8.39 -1.15
C PHE A 78 2.56 -7.48 -1.36
N VAL A 79 1.95 -7.51 -2.54
CA VAL A 79 0.76 -6.71 -2.88
C VAL A 79 -0.43 -7.09 -1.99
N ALA A 80 -0.65 -8.38 -1.76
CA ALA A 80 -1.73 -8.86 -0.92
C ALA A 80 -1.64 -8.31 0.52
N HIS A 81 -0.43 -8.25 1.09
CA HIS A 81 -0.23 -7.79 2.47
C HIS A 81 -0.20 -6.27 2.63
N HIS A 82 0.42 -5.55 1.69
CA HIS A 82 0.66 -4.10 1.85
C HIS A 82 -0.42 -3.23 1.20
N VAL A 83 -1.20 -3.79 0.26
CA VAL A 83 -2.24 -3.05 -0.45
C VAL A 83 -3.61 -3.68 -0.21
N THR A 84 -3.78 -4.95 -0.57
CA THR A 84 -5.12 -5.57 -0.56
C THR A 84 -5.68 -5.72 0.86
N LYS A 85 -4.90 -6.25 1.79
CA LYS A 85 -5.32 -6.46 3.18
C LYS A 85 -5.81 -5.17 3.87
N PRO A 86 -5.04 -4.06 3.91
CA PRO A 86 -5.51 -2.82 4.53
C PRO A 86 -6.75 -2.23 3.85
N ILE A 87 -6.87 -2.32 2.51
CA ILE A 87 -8.07 -1.86 1.79
C ILE A 87 -9.31 -2.69 2.18
N VAL A 88 -9.18 -4.02 2.25
CA VAL A 88 -10.28 -4.90 2.65
C VAL A 88 -10.68 -4.67 4.10
N GLU A 89 -9.72 -4.44 4.99
CA GLU A 89 -9.97 -4.12 6.39
C GLU A 89 -10.74 -2.81 6.55
N LEU A 90 -10.31 -1.74 5.88
CA LEU A 90 -11.02 -0.45 5.85
C LEU A 90 -12.45 -0.60 5.33
N SER A 91 -12.65 -1.36 4.25
CA SER A 91 -13.96 -1.65 3.68
C SER A 91 -14.89 -2.40 4.66
N SER A 92 -14.35 -3.40 5.36
CA SER A 92 -15.06 -4.14 6.41
C SER A 92 -15.49 -3.22 7.55
N ILE A 93 -14.60 -2.36 8.02
CA ILE A 93 -14.88 -1.40 9.09
C ILE A 93 -15.93 -0.38 8.65
N ALA A 94 -15.81 0.17 7.43
CA ALA A 94 -16.82 1.08 6.87
C ALA A 94 -18.22 0.44 6.83
N THR A 95 -18.29 -0.83 6.43
CA THR A 95 -19.54 -1.61 6.40
C THR A 95 -20.13 -1.82 7.80
N ARG A 96 -19.29 -1.93 8.83
CA ARG A 96 -19.75 -2.02 10.22
C ARG A 96 -20.27 -0.68 10.72
N ILE A 97 -19.57 0.41 10.40
CA ILE A 97 -19.98 1.78 10.77
C ILE A 97 -21.33 2.13 10.15
N SER A 98 -21.58 1.75 8.89
CA SER A 98 -22.88 2.01 8.23
C SER A 98 -24.06 1.28 8.89
N ARG A 99 -23.79 0.27 9.73
CA ARG A 99 -24.78 -0.45 10.54
C ARG A 99 -24.85 0.05 11.99
N GLY A 100 -24.20 1.17 12.31
CA GLY A 100 -24.15 1.76 13.64
C GLY A 100 -23.05 1.20 14.55
N TYR A 101 -22.18 0.30 14.07
CA TYR A 101 -21.07 -0.23 14.86
C TYR A 101 -19.80 0.59 14.61
N VAL A 102 -19.57 1.58 15.47
CA VAL A 102 -18.34 2.38 15.43
C VAL A 102 -17.27 1.70 16.28
N PRO A 103 -16.10 1.35 15.73
CA PRO A 103 -14.99 0.85 16.55
C PRO A 103 -14.62 1.89 17.61
N LYS A 104 -14.05 1.48 18.74
CA LYS A 104 -13.56 2.41 19.78
C LYS A 104 -12.14 2.90 19.47
N GLU A 105 -11.30 1.99 19.03
CA GLU A 105 -9.90 2.27 18.71
C GLU A 105 -9.75 2.74 17.25
N GLU A 106 -8.66 3.45 16.99
CA GLU A 106 -8.25 3.86 15.65
C GLU A 106 -7.48 2.72 14.97
N ILE A 107 -7.53 2.70 13.64
CA ILE A 107 -6.76 1.74 12.85
C ILE A 107 -5.29 2.18 12.85
N GLU A 108 -4.38 1.25 13.09
CA GLU A 108 -2.94 1.53 13.09
C GLU A 108 -2.45 1.94 11.69
N VAL A 109 -1.70 3.04 11.62
CA VAL A 109 -1.07 3.51 10.38
C VAL A 109 0.28 2.79 10.24
N SER A 110 0.30 1.73 9.43
CA SER A 110 1.48 0.89 9.22
C SER A 110 2.29 1.22 7.95
N SER A 111 1.82 2.17 7.12
CA SER A 111 2.50 2.58 5.88
C SER A 111 2.71 4.08 5.81
N ASN A 112 3.76 4.49 5.08
CA ASN A 112 4.13 5.89 4.84
C ASN A 112 3.85 6.33 3.38
N ASP A 113 2.85 5.71 2.75
CA ASP A 113 2.42 5.94 1.36
C ASP A 113 0.93 6.32 1.31
N GLU A 114 0.29 6.20 0.14
CA GLU A 114 -1.14 6.48 -0.05
C GLU A 114 -2.05 5.60 0.80
N ILE A 115 -1.64 4.37 1.12
CA ILE A 115 -2.42 3.50 1.99
C ILE A 115 -2.37 4.04 3.42
N GLY A 116 -1.20 4.53 3.85
CA GLY A 116 -1.06 5.24 5.12
C GLY A 116 -1.92 6.51 5.18
N GLU A 117 -1.85 7.35 4.15
CA GLU A 117 -2.65 8.59 4.06
C GLU A 117 -4.16 8.27 4.03
N LEU A 118 -4.56 7.17 3.38
CA LEU A 118 -5.93 6.67 3.37
C LEU A 118 -6.39 6.23 4.77
N VAL A 119 -5.58 5.49 5.52
CA VAL A 119 -5.90 5.08 6.90
C VAL A 119 -6.05 6.31 7.80
N VAL A 120 -5.16 7.30 7.68
CA VAL A 120 -5.24 8.56 8.42
C VAL A 120 -6.55 9.30 8.11
N ALA A 121 -6.88 9.46 6.82
CA ALA A 121 -8.12 10.12 6.41
C ALA A 121 -9.36 9.36 6.90
N PHE A 122 -9.32 8.02 6.86
CA PHE A 122 -10.39 7.17 7.38
C PHE A 122 -10.58 7.34 8.89
N ASN A 123 -9.51 7.27 9.69
CA ASN A 123 -9.58 7.48 11.14
C ASN A 123 -10.19 8.84 11.48
N LYS A 124 -9.81 9.90 10.75
CA LYS A 124 -10.39 11.24 10.92
C LYS A 124 -11.91 11.25 10.69
N MET A 125 -12.39 10.61 9.62
CA MET A 125 -13.82 10.48 9.35
C MET A 125 -14.54 9.71 10.48
N VAL A 126 -13.98 8.59 10.94
CA VAL A 126 -14.56 7.82 12.05
C VAL A 126 -14.64 8.66 13.32
N ASN A 127 -13.59 9.41 13.64
CA ASN A 127 -13.57 10.28 14.82
C ASN A 127 -14.61 11.41 14.72
N THR A 128 -14.74 12.05 13.55
CA THR A 128 -15.81 13.04 13.31
C THR A 128 -17.19 12.44 13.52
N TYR A 129 -17.44 11.23 13.02
CA TYR A 129 -18.72 10.54 13.26
C TYR A 129 -18.98 10.31 14.75
N ARG A 130 -17.97 9.88 15.53
CA ARG A 130 -18.11 9.69 16.99
C ARG A 130 -18.51 10.98 17.69
N ILE A 131 -17.87 12.09 17.35
CA ILE A 131 -18.17 13.40 17.93
C ILE A 131 -19.62 13.80 17.63
N LEU A 132 -20.09 13.60 16.40
CA LEU A 132 -21.47 13.91 16.03
C LEU A 132 -22.49 13.03 16.78
N ASP A 133 -22.19 11.73 16.93
CA ASP A 133 -23.04 10.80 17.69
C ASP A 133 -23.11 11.15 19.19
N THR A 134 -22.01 11.60 19.79
CA THR A 134 -22.00 12.04 21.20
C THR A 134 -22.81 13.31 21.40
N LEU A 135 -22.69 14.29 20.50
CA LEU A 135 -23.44 15.55 20.59
C LEU A 135 -24.95 15.32 20.46
N ALA A 136 -25.37 14.46 19.51
CA ALA A 136 -26.78 14.13 19.32
C ALA A 136 -27.41 13.45 20.56
N LYS A 137 -26.63 12.71 21.35
CA LYS A 137 -27.09 12.07 22.59
C LYS A 137 -27.21 13.06 23.73
N GLU A 138 -26.28 14.01 23.84
CA GLU A 138 -26.34 15.07 24.86
C GLU A 138 -27.56 15.98 24.67
N GLU A 139 -27.88 16.36 23.44
CA GLU A 139 -29.09 17.17 23.13
C GLU A 139 -30.38 16.48 23.58
N ALA A 140 -30.50 15.17 23.32
CA ALA A 140 -31.67 14.37 23.69
C ALA A 140 -31.86 14.20 25.20
N GLU A 141 -30.80 14.33 26.00
CA GLU A 141 -30.85 14.28 27.46
C GLU A 141 -31.19 15.65 28.07
N THR A 142 -30.79 16.75 27.43
CA THR A 142 -31.12 18.12 27.91
C THR A 142 -32.59 18.53 27.69
N GLU A 143 -33.32 17.83 26.82
CA GLU A 143 -34.75 18.09 26.56
C GLU A 143 -35.71 17.28 27.46
N GLN A 144 -35.19 16.44 28.37
CA GLN A 144 -35.97 15.66 29.35
C GLN A 144 -35.94 16.28 30.74
#